data_AF-A0A2M8X557-F1
#
_entry.id   AF-A0A2M8X557-F1
#
_cell.length_a   1.000
_cell.length_b   1.000
_cell.length_c   1.000
_cell.angle_alpha   90.00
_cell.angle_beta   90.00
_cell.angle_gamma   90.00
#
_symmetry.space_group_name_H-M   'P 1'
#
loop_
_entity.id
_entity.type
_entity.pdbx_description
1 polymer ?
#
loop_
_entity_poly.entity_id
_entity_poly.type
_entity_poly.pdbx_seq_one_letter_code
_entity_poly.pdbx_strand_id
1 'polypeptide(L)'
;MQQNRKTPAGARAKQPSLKPSPKPRLGANGQVEPVIDYMDHAPVHPLYVMTDGLFRPIQHGTRAAGIQAANTAIRGGACKTLVDCVWTSEQALDITDQLVLYHLCQLAGTPGEHRHTFFPAQHPEDFATALRHIKYQAVKAEKAIASNLADLSTPSVLVGVEVTIPSLARGIGMTATGPNTEVVRNSVRRLLRTTCEASLYYPGSGSHWGTCSYTLLSAVLTGEAPARVFVFLNPELSAGCVSRSGVNWINMREQRLLQSKPARRLHAWLSAWAFTGEVRKIKLETLLPHVWGTEECSSSAKKSRIRTLKEAVHAIAGLPGWTCWLNDADRMVRVRKPRFVGSPDEDVVTPTADVVTETPGVATDTMGVVTEPDHEAEPNGGAASEAVEALI
;
A
#
# COMPACT_ATOMS: atom_id res chain seq x y z
N MET A 1 5.88 -71.85 -52.42
CA MET A 1 5.66 -70.42 -52.75
C MET A 1 4.85 -69.77 -51.63
N GLN A 2 5.51 -69.08 -50.71
CA GLN A 2 4.86 -68.14 -49.77
C GLN A 2 5.83 -66.98 -49.57
N GLN A 3 5.43 -65.79 -50.04
CA GLN A 3 6.19 -64.55 -49.95
C GLN A 3 6.00 -63.94 -48.55
N ASN A 4 7.08 -63.85 -47.78
CA ASN A 4 7.13 -63.11 -46.52
C ASN A 4 7.35 -61.61 -46.79
N ARG A 5 6.33 -60.80 -46.48
CA ARG A 5 6.42 -59.33 -46.43
C ARG A 5 7.30 -58.91 -45.24
N LYS A 6 8.32 -58.09 -45.50
CA LYS A 6 9.12 -57.38 -44.48
C LYS A 6 8.45 -56.05 -44.11
N THR A 7 8.21 -55.85 -42.82
CA THR A 7 7.72 -54.59 -42.21
C THR A 7 8.91 -53.64 -41.97
N PRO A 8 8.78 -52.31 -42.18
CA PRO A 8 9.89 -51.37 -41.97
C PRO A 8 10.08 -50.97 -40.51
N ALA A 9 11.32 -50.57 -40.21
CA ALA A 9 11.84 -50.24 -38.88
C ALA A 9 11.13 -49.04 -38.22
N GLY A 10 10.80 -49.20 -36.94
CA GLY A 10 10.16 -48.18 -36.12
C GLY A 10 11.07 -46.97 -35.85
N ALA A 11 10.50 -45.78 -36.04
CA ALA A 11 11.10 -44.51 -35.67
C ALA A 11 11.25 -44.41 -34.14
N ARG A 12 12.48 -44.15 -33.68
CA ARG A 12 12.82 -43.92 -32.28
C ARG A 12 12.29 -42.53 -31.88
N ALA A 13 11.20 -42.48 -31.13
CA ALA A 13 10.69 -41.24 -30.54
C ALA A 13 11.73 -40.67 -29.56
N LYS A 14 12.23 -39.46 -29.83
CA LYS A 14 13.06 -38.71 -28.88
C LYS A 14 12.21 -38.37 -27.66
N GLN A 15 12.59 -38.87 -26.49
CA GLN A 15 12.01 -38.44 -25.22
C GLN A 15 12.23 -36.92 -25.05
N PRO A 16 11.22 -36.17 -24.58
CA PRO A 16 11.38 -34.76 -24.27
C PRO A 16 12.38 -34.63 -23.11
N SER A 17 13.42 -33.84 -23.33
CA SER A 17 14.38 -33.41 -22.32
C SER A 17 13.62 -32.75 -21.17
N LEU A 18 13.59 -33.41 -20.00
CA LEU A 18 13.14 -32.82 -18.75
C LEU A 18 14.08 -31.66 -18.44
N LYS A 19 13.55 -30.43 -18.45
CA LYS A 19 14.30 -29.26 -17.97
C LYS A 19 14.83 -29.59 -16.56
N PRO A 20 16.11 -29.29 -16.27
CA PRO A 20 16.64 -29.51 -14.93
C PRO A 20 15.80 -28.73 -13.92
N SER A 21 15.43 -29.39 -12.82
CA SER A 21 14.71 -28.76 -11.72
C SER A 21 15.47 -27.50 -11.25
N PRO A 22 14.79 -26.37 -11.02
CA PRO A 22 15.44 -25.13 -10.57
C PRO A 22 16.28 -25.39 -9.32
N LYS A 23 17.50 -24.87 -9.28
CA LYS A 23 18.36 -24.97 -8.09
C LYS A 23 17.70 -24.24 -6.91
N PRO A 24 17.74 -24.81 -5.69
CA PRO A 24 17.16 -24.17 -4.52
C PRO A 24 17.90 -22.87 -4.19
N ARG A 25 17.15 -21.82 -3.84
CA ARG A 25 17.73 -20.55 -3.38
C ARG A 25 18.28 -20.71 -1.98
N LEU A 26 19.42 -20.07 -1.73
CA LEU A 26 20.04 -20.02 -0.42
C LEU A 26 19.82 -18.64 0.21
N GLY A 27 19.49 -18.64 1.50
CA GLY A 27 19.34 -17.44 2.31
C GLY A 27 20.68 -16.88 2.79
N ALA A 28 20.63 -15.80 3.57
CA ALA A 28 21.83 -15.16 4.12
C ALA A 28 22.67 -16.09 5.02
N ASN A 29 22.04 -17.12 5.61
CA ASN A 29 22.68 -18.14 6.44
C ASN A 29 23.21 -19.35 5.65
N GLY A 30 23.13 -19.33 4.31
CA GLY A 30 23.53 -20.43 3.43
C GLY A 30 22.58 -21.63 3.42
N GLN A 31 21.44 -21.58 4.10
CA GLN A 31 20.42 -22.63 4.10
C GLN A 31 19.39 -22.40 2.99
N VAL A 32 18.68 -23.46 2.59
CA VAL A 32 17.60 -23.37 1.60
C VAL A 32 16.49 -22.45 2.10
N GLU A 33 16.12 -21.45 1.30
CA GLU A 33 15.02 -20.54 1.63
C GLU A 33 13.68 -21.28 1.57
N PRO A 34 12.83 -21.14 2.61
CA PRO A 34 11.50 -21.74 2.57
C PRO A 34 10.64 -21.04 1.52
N VAL A 35 9.88 -21.83 0.76
CA VAL A 35 8.82 -21.32 -0.11
C VAL A 35 7.55 -21.16 0.72
N ILE A 36 6.96 -19.98 0.68
CA ILE A 36 5.80 -19.62 1.48
C ILE A 36 4.51 -20.09 0.80
N ASP A 37 3.74 -20.90 1.50
CA ASP A 37 2.51 -21.54 1.01
C ASP A 37 1.21 -20.87 1.49
N TYR A 38 1.28 -19.98 2.50
CA TYR A 38 0.12 -19.25 3.00
C TYR A 38 -0.17 -17.99 2.17
N MET A 39 -1.44 -17.78 1.82
CA MET A 39 -1.93 -16.66 1.01
C MET A 39 -2.80 -15.73 1.85
N ASP A 40 -2.16 -15.01 2.78
CA ASP A 40 -2.83 -14.06 3.67
C ASP A 40 -2.38 -12.63 3.38
N HIS A 41 -2.71 -12.13 2.18
CA HIS A 41 -2.19 -10.86 1.67
C HIS A 41 -3.25 -9.77 1.50
N ALA A 42 -2.85 -8.54 1.76
CA ALA A 42 -3.57 -7.33 1.39
C ALA A 42 -3.01 -6.77 0.07
N PRO A 43 -3.82 -6.63 -0.99
CA PRO A 43 -3.44 -5.86 -2.19
C PRO A 43 -3.54 -4.36 -1.88
N VAL A 44 -2.40 -3.70 -1.68
CA VAL A 44 -2.37 -2.28 -1.32
C VAL A 44 -1.70 -1.48 -2.43
N HIS A 45 -2.35 -0.40 -2.88
CA HIS A 45 -1.76 0.47 -3.89
C HIS A 45 -0.43 1.11 -3.37
N PRO A 46 0.62 1.24 -4.20
CA PRO A 46 1.93 1.71 -3.76
C PRO A 46 1.95 3.04 -3.02
N LEU A 47 1.07 3.98 -3.39
CA LEU A 47 0.94 5.27 -2.70
C LEU A 47 0.80 5.11 -1.17
N TYR A 48 -0.04 4.19 -0.69
CA TYR A 48 -0.28 4.05 0.77
C TYR A 48 0.86 3.36 1.51
N VAL A 49 1.72 2.65 0.78
CA VAL A 49 2.86 1.93 1.36
C VAL A 49 4.11 2.79 1.31
N MET A 50 4.33 3.50 0.21
CA MET A 50 5.57 4.22 -0.08
C MET A 50 5.52 5.70 0.25
N THR A 51 4.35 6.27 0.59
CA THR A 51 4.29 7.68 1.02
C THR A 51 4.95 7.84 2.39
N ASP A 52 6.01 8.64 2.41
CA ASP A 52 6.78 8.90 3.62
C ASP A 52 5.98 9.74 4.59
N GLY A 53 5.97 9.33 5.85
CA GLY A 53 5.26 10.05 6.90
C GLY A 53 3.73 9.95 6.88
N LEU A 54 3.11 9.25 5.91
CA LEU A 54 1.66 9.01 5.94
C LEU A 54 1.26 8.20 7.18
N PHE A 55 1.96 7.08 7.42
CA PHE A 55 1.83 6.28 8.64
C PHE A 55 3.14 6.32 9.41
N ARG A 56 3.09 6.63 10.71
CA ARG A 56 4.28 6.79 11.55
C ARG A 56 4.15 6.00 12.85
N PRO A 57 5.24 5.40 13.37
CA PRO A 57 5.25 4.84 14.71
C PRO A 57 5.06 5.92 15.77
N ILE A 58 3.88 5.97 16.40
CA ILE A 58 3.61 6.90 17.50
C ILE A 58 3.84 6.16 18.83
N GLN A 59 4.75 6.70 19.65
CA GLN A 59 5.03 6.26 21.02
C GLN A 59 4.28 7.17 22.00
N HIS A 60 3.61 6.58 23.00
CA HIS A 60 2.92 7.28 24.10
C HIS A 60 1.62 8.03 23.80
N GLY A 61 0.85 7.63 22.79
CA GLY A 61 -0.57 8.01 22.65
C GLY A 61 -0.82 9.46 22.20
N THR A 62 0.11 10.38 22.43
CA THR A 62 0.05 11.75 21.92
C THR A 62 0.31 11.75 20.43
N ARG A 63 -0.70 12.15 19.65
CA ARG A 63 -0.59 12.29 18.20
C ARG A 63 -0.24 13.74 17.87
N ALA A 64 0.67 13.92 16.92
CA ALA A 64 0.88 15.24 16.34
C ALA A 64 -0.40 15.72 15.63
N ALA A 65 -0.67 17.02 15.75
CA ALA A 65 -1.73 17.67 15.01
C ALA A 65 -1.31 17.83 13.56
N GLY A 66 -2.22 17.54 12.64
CA GLY A 66 -1.98 17.63 11.22
C GLY A 66 -1.08 16.51 10.70
N ILE A 67 -1.33 16.10 9.47
CA ILE A 67 -0.35 15.47 8.60
C ILE A 67 -0.49 16.07 7.22
N GLN A 68 0.65 16.33 6.59
CA GLN A 68 0.76 16.53 5.17
C GLN A 68 1.84 15.56 4.67
N ALA A 69 1.45 14.62 3.83
CA ALA A 69 2.36 13.63 3.28
C ALA A 69 2.16 13.58 1.77
N ALA A 70 3.23 13.66 1.00
CA ALA A 70 3.15 13.71 -0.45
C ALA A 70 3.92 12.56 -1.08
N ASN A 71 3.42 12.04 -2.20
CA ASN A 71 4.14 11.07 -3.00
C ASN A 71 3.61 11.06 -4.43
N THR A 72 4.44 10.57 -5.34
CA THR A 72 4.12 10.44 -6.75
C THR A 72 4.04 8.96 -7.12
N ALA A 73 3.05 8.60 -7.93
CA ALA A 73 2.93 7.26 -8.49
C ALA A 73 2.53 7.31 -9.96
N ILE A 74 2.81 6.22 -10.66
CA ILE A 74 2.27 5.99 -12.00
C ILE A 74 0.99 5.19 -11.84
N ARG A 75 -0.15 5.81 -12.19
CA ARG A 75 -1.43 5.11 -12.30
C ARG A 75 -1.44 4.30 -13.60
N GLY A 76 -1.69 3.00 -13.49
CA GLY A 76 -1.89 2.11 -14.62
C GLY A 76 -3.29 2.22 -15.21
N GLY A 77 -3.45 1.85 -16.47
CA GLY A 77 -4.73 1.94 -17.20
C GLY A 77 -4.50 1.89 -18.71
N ALA A 78 -5.50 2.29 -19.49
CA ALA A 78 -5.38 2.42 -20.96
C ALA A 78 -4.23 3.38 -21.35
N CYS A 79 -4.00 4.40 -20.52
CA CYS A 79 -2.84 5.29 -20.59
C CYS A 79 -2.14 5.31 -19.22
N LYS A 80 -0.80 5.31 -19.20
CA LYS A 80 -0.04 5.56 -17.97
C LYS A 80 -0.21 7.02 -17.58
N THR A 81 -0.54 7.31 -16.32
CA THR A 81 -0.69 8.71 -15.84
C THR A 81 0.22 8.92 -14.65
N LEU A 82 0.96 10.03 -14.64
CA LEU A 82 1.69 10.44 -13.44
C LEU A 82 0.70 11.13 -12.49
N VAL A 83 0.71 10.70 -11.23
CA VAL A 83 -0.20 11.20 -10.20
C VAL A 83 0.61 11.65 -9.00
N ASP A 84 0.52 12.93 -8.69
CA ASP A 84 1.06 13.50 -7.45
C ASP A 84 -0.05 13.57 -6.42
N CYS A 85 0.14 12.89 -5.29
CA CYS A 85 -0.83 12.83 -4.21
C CYS A 85 -0.32 13.58 -3.00
N VAL A 86 -1.18 14.43 -2.44
CA VAL A 86 -0.98 15.09 -1.14
C VAL A 86 -2.07 14.63 -0.20
N TRP A 87 -1.66 13.94 0.86
CA TRP A 87 -2.52 13.43 1.92
C TRP A 87 -2.61 14.45 3.05
N THR A 88 -3.82 14.74 3.51
CA THR A 88 -4.04 15.59 4.68
C THR A 88 -4.97 14.94 5.70
N SER A 89 -4.72 15.19 6.98
CA SER A 89 -5.62 14.78 8.07
C SER A 89 -5.38 15.65 9.30
N GLU A 90 -6.39 15.73 10.17
CA GLU A 90 -6.32 16.46 11.45
C GLU A 90 -5.31 15.86 12.43
N GLN A 91 -5.03 14.56 12.32
CA GLN A 91 -4.15 13.83 13.24
C GLN A 91 -3.23 12.89 12.49
N ALA A 92 -2.00 12.73 12.98
CA ALA A 92 -1.07 11.75 12.46
C ALA A 92 -1.63 10.32 12.52
N LEU A 93 -1.49 9.58 11.42
CA LEU A 93 -1.85 8.16 11.34
C LEU A 93 -0.72 7.29 11.91
N ASP A 94 -1.11 6.35 12.75
CA ASP A 94 -0.22 5.40 13.42
C ASP A 94 -0.18 4.07 12.66
N ILE A 95 0.72 3.19 13.05
CA ILE A 95 0.83 1.85 12.47
C ILE A 95 -0.41 0.99 12.73
N THR A 96 -1.19 1.29 13.78
CA THR A 96 -2.51 0.69 13.96
C THR A 96 -3.46 1.06 12.83
N ASP A 97 -3.43 2.32 12.39
CA ASP A 97 -4.24 2.83 11.28
C ASP A 97 -3.82 2.19 9.95
N GLN A 98 -2.52 1.99 9.76
CA GLN A 98 -1.97 1.23 8.64
C GLN A 98 -2.52 -0.21 8.60
N LEU A 99 -2.53 -0.91 9.72
CA LEU A 99 -3.00 -2.31 9.78
C LEU A 99 -4.51 -2.42 9.52
N VAL A 100 -5.31 -1.48 10.04
CA VAL A 100 -6.75 -1.43 9.75
C VAL A 100 -6.98 -1.25 8.25
N LEU A 101 -6.27 -0.30 7.63
CA LEU A 101 -6.35 -0.09 6.18
C LEU A 101 -5.96 -1.36 5.40
N TYR A 102 -4.86 -2.01 5.77
CA TYR A 102 -4.39 -3.22 5.09
C TYR A 102 -5.37 -4.38 5.26
N HIS A 103 -5.94 -4.56 6.45
CA HIS A 103 -6.94 -5.60 6.65
C HIS A 103 -8.23 -5.34 5.85
N LEU A 104 -8.66 -4.08 5.74
CA LEU A 104 -9.76 -3.70 4.84
C LEU A 104 -9.43 -4.04 3.37
N CYS A 105 -8.21 -3.73 2.92
CA CYS A 105 -7.76 -4.10 1.57
C CYS A 105 -7.70 -5.62 1.37
N GLN A 106 -7.29 -6.38 2.39
CA GLN A 106 -7.31 -7.85 2.36
C GLN A 106 -8.72 -8.41 2.17
N LEU A 107 -9.71 -7.87 2.92
CA LEU A 107 -11.11 -8.26 2.77
C LEU A 107 -11.65 -7.86 1.38
N ALA A 108 -11.33 -6.65 0.91
CA ALA A 108 -11.68 -6.18 -0.44
C ALA A 108 -10.99 -6.96 -1.57
N GLY A 109 -9.80 -7.50 -1.35
CA GLY A 109 -9.06 -8.30 -2.32
C GLY A 109 -9.58 -9.74 -2.45
N THR A 110 -10.31 -10.22 -1.43
CA THR A 110 -10.79 -11.60 -1.36
C THR A 110 -12.26 -11.67 -1.79
N PRO A 111 -12.61 -12.38 -2.87
CA PRO A 111 -14.01 -12.62 -3.21
C PRO A 111 -14.75 -13.32 -2.07
N GLY A 112 -15.89 -12.79 -1.64
CA GLY A 112 -16.66 -13.38 -0.56
C GLY A 112 -17.71 -12.42 0.01
N GLU A 113 -18.33 -12.85 1.12
CA GLU A 113 -19.46 -12.16 1.78
C GLU A 113 -19.14 -10.72 2.18
N HIS A 114 -17.90 -10.43 2.57
CA HIS A 114 -17.53 -9.08 3.01
C HIS A 114 -17.39 -8.06 1.88
N ARG A 115 -17.22 -8.50 0.62
CA ARG A 115 -16.82 -7.63 -0.49
C ARG A 115 -18.00 -7.31 -1.39
N HIS A 116 -18.22 -6.01 -1.61
CA HIS A 116 -19.21 -5.50 -2.54
C HIS A 116 -18.53 -4.64 -3.60
N THR A 117 -18.76 -4.94 -4.87
CA THR A 117 -18.16 -4.21 -5.99
C THR A 117 -19.23 -3.44 -6.75
N PHE A 118 -18.98 -2.16 -6.97
CA PHE A 118 -19.87 -1.26 -7.69
C PHE A 118 -19.20 -0.87 -9.01
N PHE A 119 -19.81 -1.26 -10.13
CA PHE A 119 -19.35 -0.89 -11.47
C PHE A 119 -20.33 0.13 -12.07
N PRO A 120 -19.85 1.23 -12.69
CA PRO A 120 -20.73 2.25 -13.28
C PRO A 120 -21.75 1.67 -14.27
N ALA A 121 -21.34 0.69 -15.08
CA ALA A 121 -22.19 0.09 -16.11
C ALA A 121 -23.21 -0.93 -15.56
N GLN A 122 -22.97 -1.51 -14.38
CA GLN A 122 -23.82 -2.56 -13.81
C GLN A 122 -24.74 -2.03 -12.71
N HIS A 123 -24.24 -1.07 -11.91
CA HIS A 123 -24.91 -0.52 -10.73
C HIS A 123 -24.78 1.02 -10.71
N PRO A 124 -25.38 1.74 -11.67
CA PRO A 124 -25.14 3.18 -11.83
C PRO A 124 -25.56 4.01 -10.61
N GLU A 125 -26.69 3.67 -9.98
CA GLU A 125 -27.21 4.39 -8.80
C GLU A 125 -26.38 4.12 -7.53
N ASP A 126 -26.05 2.85 -7.27
CA ASP A 126 -25.21 2.46 -6.13
C ASP A 126 -23.79 3.00 -6.28
N PHE A 127 -23.25 2.98 -7.50
CA PHE A 127 -21.95 3.56 -7.82
C PHE A 127 -21.94 5.06 -7.57
N ALA A 128 -22.96 5.79 -8.03
CA ALA A 128 -23.09 7.23 -7.78
C ALA A 128 -23.20 7.54 -6.28
N THR A 129 -23.90 6.70 -5.52
CA THR A 129 -24.01 6.81 -4.07
C THR A 129 -22.67 6.57 -3.39
N ALA A 130 -21.95 5.51 -3.76
CA ALA A 130 -20.60 5.22 -3.27
C ALA A 130 -19.63 6.36 -3.59
N LEU A 131 -19.69 6.93 -4.80
CA LEU A 131 -18.87 8.05 -5.24
C LEU A 131 -19.11 9.32 -4.39
N ARG A 132 -20.38 9.60 -4.04
CA ARG A 132 -20.74 10.69 -3.12
C ARG A 132 -20.19 10.45 -1.72
N HIS A 133 -20.27 9.22 -1.21
CA HIS A 133 -19.76 8.87 0.12
C HIS A 133 -18.25 9.12 0.24
N ILE A 134 -17.46 8.76 -0.76
CA ILE A 134 -16.01 9.01 -0.76
C ILE A 134 -15.64 10.47 -1.06
N LYS A 135 -16.63 11.35 -1.24
CA LYS A 135 -16.48 12.77 -1.57
C LYS A 135 -15.56 13.00 -2.77
N TYR A 136 -15.68 12.15 -3.79
CA TYR A 136 -14.87 12.30 -4.99
C TYR A 136 -15.28 13.56 -5.75
N GLN A 137 -14.37 14.53 -5.87
CA GLN A 137 -14.60 15.79 -6.55
C GLN A 137 -13.51 16.01 -7.60
N ALA A 138 -13.91 16.20 -8.86
CA ALA A 138 -13.02 16.75 -9.87
C ALA A 138 -12.94 18.27 -9.66
N VAL A 139 -11.79 18.77 -9.24
CA VAL A 139 -11.61 20.16 -8.77
C VAL A 139 -11.35 21.11 -9.94
N LYS A 140 -10.66 20.67 -10.99
CA LYS A 140 -10.34 21.51 -12.14
C LYS A 140 -10.03 20.66 -13.37
N ALA A 141 -10.84 20.81 -14.41
CA ALA A 141 -10.53 20.36 -15.77
C ALA A 141 -10.09 21.59 -16.56
N GLU A 142 -8.91 21.59 -17.19
CA GLU A 142 -8.61 22.63 -18.17
C GLU A 142 -9.56 22.53 -19.38
N LYS A 143 -9.74 23.65 -20.09
CA LYS A 143 -10.85 23.95 -21.04
C LYS A 143 -11.08 22.93 -22.18
N ALA A 144 -10.25 21.91 -22.34
CA ALA A 144 -10.49 20.79 -23.24
C ALA A 144 -9.74 19.55 -22.73
N ILE A 145 -10.33 18.82 -21.79
CA ILE A 145 -9.95 17.41 -21.60
C ILE A 145 -10.36 16.70 -22.90
N ALA A 146 -9.39 16.12 -23.63
CA ALA A 146 -9.73 15.32 -24.79
C ALA A 146 -10.70 14.20 -24.34
N SER A 147 -11.76 13.95 -25.11
CA SER A 147 -12.90 13.11 -24.68
C SER A 147 -12.51 11.72 -24.17
N ASN A 148 -11.39 11.19 -24.64
CA ASN A 148 -10.78 9.93 -24.20
C ASN A 148 -10.13 9.97 -22.80
N LEU A 149 -9.92 11.14 -22.20
CA LEU A 149 -9.42 11.30 -20.82
C LEU A 149 -10.52 11.64 -19.81
N ALA A 150 -11.73 12.00 -20.26
CA ALA A 150 -12.87 12.20 -19.35
C ALA A 150 -13.21 10.90 -18.60
N ASP A 151 -13.06 9.76 -19.27
CA ASP A 151 -13.23 8.42 -18.69
C ASP A 151 -12.16 8.07 -17.64
N LEU A 152 -10.99 8.74 -17.64
CA LEU A 152 -9.94 8.55 -16.63
C LEU A 152 -10.22 9.31 -15.33
N SER A 153 -11.17 10.25 -15.35
CA SER A 153 -11.59 11.01 -14.18
C SER A 153 -12.66 10.29 -13.36
N THR A 154 -13.37 9.31 -13.92
CA THR A 154 -14.35 8.53 -13.18
C THR A 154 -13.76 7.16 -12.84
N PRO A 155 -13.80 6.74 -11.57
CA PRO A 155 -13.33 5.40 -11.19
C PRO A 155 -14.07 4.30 -11.97
N SER A 156 -13.35 3.29 -12.46
CA SER A 156 -13.96 2.15 -13.17
C SER A 156 -14.67 1.18 -12.22
N VAL A 157 -14.32 1.20 -10.94
CA VAL A 157 -14.91 0.37 -9.89
C VAL A 157 -14.73 1.03 -8.52
N LEU A 158 -15.72 0.85 -7.65
CA LEU A 158 -15.62 1.13 -6.22
C LEU A 158 -15.86 -0.15 -5.42
N VAL A 159 -15.18 -0.29 -4.29
CA VAL A 159 -15.33 -1.45 -3.40
C VAL A 159 -15.82 -1.01 -2.03
N GLY A 160 -16.91 -1.63 -1.59
CA GLY A 160 -17.40 -1.58 -0.21
C GLY A 160 -17.03 -2.85 0.54
N VAL A 161 -16.73 -2.71 1.83
CA VAL A 161 -16.40 -3.80 2.74
C VAL A 161 -17.32 -3.76 3.96
N GLU A 162 -18.09 -4.83 4.18
CA GLU A 162 -18.98 -4.95 5.33
C GLU A 162 -18.29 -5.68 6.49
N VAL A 163 -18.12 -4.97 7.62
CA VAL A 163 -17.36 -5.45 8.78
C VAL A 163 -17.98 -5.03 10.10
N THR A 164 -17.50 -5.64 11.19
CA THR A 164 -17.75 -5.16 12.56
C THR A 164 -16.44 -4.68 13.18
N ILE A 165 -16.50 -3.75 14.13
CA ILE A 165 -15.29 -3.31 14.85
C ILE A 165 -14.56 -4.48 15.55
N PRO A 166 -15.25 -5.43 16.21
CA PRO A 166 -14.62 -6.64 16.75
C PRO A 166 -13.92 -7.51 15.69
N SER A 167 -14.49 -7.66 14.49
CA SER A 167 -13.85 -8.44 13.42
C SER A 167 -12.61 -7.75 12.89
N LEU A 168 -12.63 -6.42 12.73
CA LEU A 168 -11.45 -5.64 12.37
C LEU A 168 -10.31 -5.79 13.38
N ALA A 169 -10.63 -5.72 14.69
CA ALA A 169 -9.65 -5.92 15.76
C ALA A 169 -8.95 -7.28 15.65
N ARG A 170 -9.73 -8.36 15.45
CA ARG A 170 -9.18 -9.71 15.23
C ARG A 170 -8.30 -9.78 13.99
N GLY A 171 -8.75 -9.18 12.88
CA GLY A 171 -8.04 -9.20 11.61
C GLY A 171 -6.64 -8.58 11.66
N ILE A 172 -6.47 -7.54 12.46
CA ILE A 172 -5.16 -6.89 12.69
C ILE A 172 -4.34 -7.55 13.81
N GLY A 173 -4.82 -8.65 14.38
CA GLY A 173 -4.13 -9.43 15.42
C GLY A 173 -4.34 -8.92 16.85
N MET A 174 -5.38 -8.12 17.11
CA MET A 174 -5.77 -7.69 18.44
C MET A 174 -6.92 -8.55 18.98
N THR A 175 -7.04 -8.64 20.30
CA THR A 175 -8.22 -9.26 20.91
C THR A 175 -9.44 -8.37 20.68
N ALA A 176 -10.62 -8.97 20.51
CA ALA A 176 -11.89 -8.26 20.38
C ALA A 176 -12.46 -7.85 21.76
N THR A 177 -11.68 -7.09 22.53
CA THR A 177 -12.08 -6.56 23.84
C THR A 177 -12.43 -5.07 23.75
N GLY A 178 -13.22 -4.56 24.69
CA GLY A 178 -13.67 -3.16 24.72
C GLY A 178 -12.57 -2.12 24.40
N PRO A 179 -11.42 -2.12 25.12
CA PRO A 179 -10.34 -1.18 24.86
C PRO A 179 -9.75 -1.29 23.44
N ASN A 180 -9.54 -2.51 22.95
CA ASN A 180 -8.97 -2.74 21.62
C ASN A 180 -9.96 -2.39 20.51
N THR A 181 -11.25 -2.67 20.71
CA THR A 181 -12.30 -2.24 19.78
C THR A 181 -12.41 -0.73 19.73
N GLU A 182 -12.19 -0.02 20.83
CA GLU A 182 -12.20 1.45 20.84
C GLU A 182 -10.97 2.03 20.10
N VAL A 183 -9.80 1.40 20.25
CA VAL A 183 -8.61 1.75 19.46
C VAL A 183 -8.89 1.61 17.96
N VAL A 184 -9.52 0.52 17.53
CA VAL A 184 -9.88 0.26 16.13
C VAL A 184 -10.98 1.20 15.64
N ARG A 185 -12.00 1.48 16.45
CA ARG A 185 -13.04 2.48 16.12
C ARG A 185 -12.42 3.85 15.86
N ASN A 186 -11.55 4.30 16.75
CA ASN A 186 -10.85 5.57 16.59
C ASN A 186 -9.89 5.56 15.40
N SER A 187 -9.35 4.40 15.06
CA SER A 187 -8.56 4.20 13.83
C SER A 187 -9.40 4.41 12.57
N VAL A 188 -10.55 3.76 12.48
CA VAL A 188 -11.50 3.96 11.38
C VAL A 188 -11.88 5.44 11.28
N ARG A 189 -12.25 6.09 12.39
CA ARG A 189 -12.59 7.54 12.40
C ARG A 189 -11.47 8.41 11.81
N ARG A 190 -10.20 8.17 12.17
CA ARG A 190 -9.07 8.94 11.61
C ARG A 190 -8.89 8.69 10.11
N LEU A 191 -9.00 7.44 9.67
CA LEU A 191 -8.92 7.10 8.24
C LEU A 191 -10.04 7.76 7.43
N LEU A 192 -11.26 7.86 7.99
CA LEU A 192 -12.39 8.56 7.37
C LEU A 192 -12.18 10.09 7.23
N ARG A 193 -11.40 10.68 8.13
CA ARG A 193 -11.04 12.11 8.12
C ARG A 193 -9.78 12.42 7.32
N THR A 194 -9.15 11.41 6.72
CA THR A 194 -7.96 11.61 5.88
C THR A 194 -8.43 11.87 4.46
N THR A 195 -7.94 12.94 3.84
CA THR A 195 -8.22 13.30 2.45
C THR A 195 -6.96 13.22 1.60
N CYS A 196 -7.16 13.09 0.30
CA CYS A 196 -6.14 13.15 -0.73
C CYS A 196 -6.53 14.21 -1.74
N GLU A 197 -5.59 15.06 -2.08
CA GLU A 197 -5.59 15.81 -3.33
C GLU A 197 -4.65 15.10 -4.30
N ALA A 198 -5.12 14.82 -5.52
CA ALA A 198 -4.39 14.11 -6.54
C ALA A 198 -4.33 14.94 -7.82
N SER A 199 -3.13 15.39 -8.18
CA SER A 199 -2.82 16.11 -9.41
C SER A 199 -2.39 15.14 -10.49
N LEU A 200 -2.97 15.28 -11.69
CA LEU A 200 -2.82 14.37 -12.81
C LEU A 200 -2.04 15.06 -13.92
N TYR A 201 -1.05 14.34 -14.47
CA TYR A 201 -0.17 14.86 -15.51
C TYR A 201 -0.14 13.94 -16.74
N TYR A 202 0.05 14.53 -17.91
CA TYR A 202 0.17 13.78 -19.16
C TYR A 202 1.49 12.98 -19.16
N PRO A 203 1.44 11.68 -19.52
CA PRO A 203 2.67 10.91 -19.69
C PRO A 203 3.53 11.50 -20.81
N GLY A 204 4.83 11.63 -20.56
CA GLY A 204 5.80 12.13 -21.53
C GLY A 204 5.96 13.65 -21.53
N SER A 205 4.85 14.42 -21.58
CA SER A 205 4.94 15.89 -21.54
C SER A 205 5.05 16.46 -20.13
N GLY A 206 4.58 15.72 -19.11
CA GLY A 206 4.55 16.18 -17.73
C GLY A 206 3.59 17.35 -17.50
N SER A 207 2.76 17.70 -18.48
CA SER A 207 1.83 18.82 -18.37
C SER A 207 0.66 18.43 -17.47
N HIS A 208 0.33 19.29 -16.51
CA HIS A 208 -0.84 19.12 -15.64
C HIS A 208 -2.12 19.18 -16.46
N TRP A 209 -3.10 18.33 -16.16
CA TRP A 209 -4.39 18.34 -16.87
C TRP A 209 -5.61 18.25 -15.96
N GLY A 210 -5.42 17.92 -14.69
CA GLY A 210 -6.51 17.98 -13.74
C GLY A 210 -6.10 17.70 -12.31
N THR A 211 -6.97 18.12 -11.39
CA THR A 211 -6.86 17.81 -9.97
C THR A 211 -8.17 17.21 -9.50
N CYS A 212 -8.08 16.14 -8.71
CA CYS A 212 -9.21 15.54 -8.02
C CYS A 212 -8.94 15.46 -6.52
N SER A 213 -9.99 15.49 -5.72
CA SER A 213 -9.91 15.27 -4.28
C SER A 213 -10.87 14.17 -3.85
N TYR A 214 -10.47 13.40 -2.85
CA TYR A 214 -11.28 12.34 -2.27
C TYR A 214 -10.85 12.02 -0.84
N THR A 215 -11.73 11.37 -0.09
CA THR A 215 -11.38 10.79 1.22
C THR A 215 -10.64 9.47 1.07
N LEU A 216 -9.81 9.11 2.06
CA LEU A 216 -9.08 7.84 2.07
C LEU A 216 -10.05 6.67 2.21
N LEU A 217 -11.05 6.80 3.11
CA LEU A 217 -12.19 5.91 3.28
C LEU A 217 -13.47 6.71 3.47
N SER A 218 -14.61 6.09 3.20
CA SER A 218 -15.91 6.50 3.73
C SER A 218 -16.60 5.34 4.44
N ALA A 219 -17.55 5.60 5.34
CA ALA A 219 -18.25 4.55 6.05
C ALA A 219 -19.71 4.92 6.32
N VAL A 220 -20.57 3.91 6.28
CA VAL A 220 -21.98 3.99 6.64
C VAL A 220 -22.27 2.93 7.70
N LEU A 221 -23.00 3.29 8.74
CA LEU A 221 -23.48 2.33 9.72
C LEU A 221 -24.66 1.56 9.12
N THR A 222 -24.58 0.23 9.15
CA THR A 222 -25.61 -0.66 8.62
C THR A 222 -26.15 -1.56 9.73
N GLY A 223 -27.48 -1.61 9.83
CA GLY A 223 -28.21 -2.55 10.67
C GLY A 223 -28.34 -2.20 12.16
N GLU A 224 -29.24 -2.94 12.82
CA GLU A 224 -29.33 -3.03 14.27
C GLU A 224 -28.41 -4.15 14.80
N ALA A 225 -28.08 -4.11 16.09
CA ALA A 225 -26.94 -4.78 16.72
C ALA A 225 -26.63 -6.25 16.27
N PRO A 226 -25.34 -6.62 16.12
CA PRO A 226 -24.15 -5.79 16.29
C PRO A 226 -24.02 -4.79 15.13
N ALA A 227 -23.81 -3.51 15.47
CA ALA A 227 -23.69 -2.44 14.48
C ALA A 227 -22.60 -2.79 13.47
N ARG A 228 -23.01 -2.97 12.21
CA ARG A 228 -22.10 -3.22 11.11
C ARG A 228 -21.68 -1.89 10.51
N VAL A 229 -20.48 -1.89 9.96
CA VAL A 229 -19.90 -0.74 9.29
C VAL A 229 -19.62 -1.15 7.87
N PHE A 230 -20.26 -0.47 6.93
CA PHE A 230 -20.01 -0.60 5.52
C PHE A 230 -18.98 0.44 5.10
N VAL A 231 -17.76 0.01 4.84
CA VAL A 231 -16.62 0.89 4.54
C VAL A 231 -16.35 0.93 3.04
N PHE A 232 -16.44 2.10 2.42
CA PHE A 232 -16.06 2.33 1.03
C PHE A 232 -14.56 2.65 0.94
N LEU A 233 -13.86 1.92 0.08
CA LEU A 233 -12.48 2.22 -0.30
C LEU A 233 -12.47 3.29 -1.39
N ASN A 234 -11.44 4.13 -1.39
CA ASN A 234 -11.26 5.10 -2.46
C ASN A 234 -10.87 4.44 -3.80
N PRO A 235 -10.81 5.20 -4.91
CA PRO A 235 -10.65 4.63 -6.25
C PRO A 235 -9.38 3.82 -6.44
N GLU A 236 -8.23 4.30 -5.96
CA GLU A 236 -6.93 3.60 -6.13
C GLU A 236 -6.92 2.26 -5.41
N LEU A 237 -7.44 2.23 -4.18
CA LEU A 237 -7.53 1.00 -3.39
C LEU A 237 -8.54 0.04 -4.00
N SER A 238 -9.70 0.54 -4.43
CA SER A 238 -10.74 -0.25 -5.08
C SER A 238 -10.23 -0.92 -6.36
N ALA A 239 -9.61 -0.15 -7.25
CA ALA A 239 -9.03 -0.66 -8.49
C ALA A 239 -7.93 -1.70 -8.23
N GLY A 240 -7.05 -1.45 -7.26
CA GLY A 240 -6.01 -2.39 -6.87
C GLY A 240 -6.56 -3.71 -6.31
N CYS A 241 -7.59 -3.65 -5.47
CA CYS A 241 -8.22 -4.84 -4.88
C CYS A 241 -8.93 -5.72 -5.93
N VAL A 242 -9.54 -5.10 -6.95
CA VAL A 242 -10.27 -5.82 -8.00
C VAL A 242 -9.34 -6.33 -9.09
N SER A 243 -8.50 -5.46 -9.64
CA SER A 243 -7.59 -5.82 -10.74
C SER A 243 -6.43 -6.71 -10.30
N ARG A 244 -6.06 -6.64 -9.02
CA ARG A 244 -4.88 -7.31 -8.44
C ARG A 244 -3.56 -6.95 -9.14
N SER A 245 -3.55 -5.84 -9.89
CA SER A 245 -2.42 -5.36 -10.69
C SER A 245 -1.93 -4.03 -10.16
N GLY A 246 -0.62 -3.78 -10.27
CA GLY A 246 0.00 -2.55 -9.78
C GLY A 246 -0.10 -2.38 -8.26
N VAL A 247 -0.30 -3.46 -7.51
CA VAL A 247 -0.41 -3.47 -6.04
C VAL A 247 0.83 -4.06 -5.39
N ASN A 248 1.07 -3.66 -4.16
CA ASN A 248 1.99 -4.34 -3.26
C ASN A 248 1.22 -5.35 -2.42
N TRP A 249 1.67 -6.60 -2.46
CA TRP A 249 1.12 -7.68 -1.65
C TRP A 249 1.72 -7.63 -0.26
N ILE A 250 0.97 -7.10 0.71
CA ILE A 250 1.40 -7.04 2.11
C ILE A 250 0.92 -8.27 2.85
N ASN A 251 1.83 -9.07 3.38
CA ASN A 251 1.48 -10.27 4.12
C ASN A 251 0.97 -9.92 5.52
N MET A 252 -0.32 -10.15 5.78
CA MET A 252 -0.96 -9.80 7.04
C MET A 252 -0.57 -10.73 8.19
N ARG A 253 -0.23 -11.98 7.90
CA ARG A 253 0.32 -12.91 8.90
C ARG A 253 1.66 -12.40 9.43
N GLU A 254 2.56 -11.98 8.54
CA GLU A 254 3.85 -11.40 8.90
C GLU A 254 3.70 -10.08 9.67
N GLN A 255 2.78 -9.21 9.25
CA GLN A 255 2.45 -7.99 9.99
C GLN A 255 2.02 -8.26 11.43
N ARG A 256 1.24 -9.33 11.67
CA ARG A 256 0.81 -9.73 13.02
C ARG A 256 1.93 -10.36 13.85
N LEU A 257 2.89 -11.03 13.22
CA LEU A 257 4.06 -11.62 13.90
C LEU A 257 5.04 -10.55 14.40
N LEU A 258 5.19 -9.45 13.66
CA LEU A 258 6.06 -8.35 14.06
C LEU A 258 5.49 -7.61 15.28
N GLN A 259 6.29 -7.50 16.35
CA GLN A 259 5.83 -6.93 17.62
C GLN A 259 5.96 -5.40 17.69
N SER A 260 6.95 -4.83 17.01
CA SER A 260 7.21 -3.39 17.05
C SER A 260 6.54 -2.65 15.89
N LYS A 261 5.98 -1.47 16.19
CA LYS A 261 5.39 -0.58 15.17
C LYS A 261 6.40 -0.21 14.06
N PRO A 262 7.67 0.15 14.37
CA PRO A 262 8.67 0.42 13.34
C PRO A 262 8.95 -0.79 12.44
N ALA A 263 8.98 -2.02 12.99
CA ALA A 263 9.18 -3.21 12.18
C ALA A 263 8.02 -3.45 11.22
N ARG A 264 6.77 -3.28 11.66
CA ARG A 264 5.57 -3.39 10.80
C ARG A 264 5.57 -2.38 9.65
N ARG A 265 5.97 -1.13 9.95
CA ARG A 265 6.12 -0.06 8.95
C ARG A 265 7.23 -0.37 7.95
N LEU A 266 8.41 -0.74 8.44
CA LEU A 266 9.56 -1.11 7.60
C LEU A 266 9.23 -2.32 6.72
N HIS A 267 8.58 -3.34 7.28
CA HIS A 267 8.16 -4.52 6.54
C HIS A 267 7.20 -4.16 5.39
N ALA A 268 6.22 -3.30 5.63
CA ALA A 268 5.32 -2.84 4.58
C ALA A 268 6.09 -2.13 3.45
N TRP A 269 6.97 -1.21 3.81
CA TRP A 269 7.77 -0.47 2.84
C TRP A 269 8.72 -1.37 2.04
N LEU A 270 9.42 -2.29 2.71
CA LEU A 270 10.27 -3.30 2.04
C LEU A 270 9.45 -4.25 1.17
N SER A 271 8.21 -4.55 1.56
CA SER A 271 7.27 -5.32 0.74
C SER A 271 6.86 -4.59 -0.54
N ALA A 272 7.06 -3.27 -0.63
CA ALA A 272 6.92 -2.53 -1.88
C ALA A 272 8.24 -2.42 -2.64
N TRP A 273 9.34 -2.15 -1.93
CA TRP A 273 10.62 -1.81 -2.55
C TRP A 273 11.47 -3.02 -2.96
N ALA A 274 11.53 -4.09 -2.16
CA ALA A 274 12.41 -5.22 -2.45
C ALA A 274 11.91 -6.07 -3.62
N PHE A 275 12.81 -6.83 -4.25
CA PHE A 275 12.48 -7.80 -5.30
C PHE A 275 12.54 -9.22 -4.75
N THR A 276 11.83 -10.13 -5.43
CA THR A 276 11.93 -11.55 -5.14
C THR A 276 13.16 -12.15 -5.80
N GLY A 277 13.48 -11.78 -7.05
CA GLY A 277 14.59 -12.36 -7.81
C GLY A 277 15.99 -12.03 -7.30
N GLU A 278 16.19 -10.85 -6.69
CA GLU A 278 17.52 -10.34 -6.33
C GLU A 278 17.58 -9.73 -4.92
N VAL A 279 18.80 -9.66 -4.38
CA VAL A 279 19.08 -8.94 -3.13
C VAL A 279 19.33 -7.47 -3.47
N ARG A 280 18.43 -6.59 -3.01
CA ARG A 280 18.64 -5.15 -3.10
C ARG A 280 19.40 -4.65 -1.87
N LYS A 281 20.16 -3.57 -2.05
CA LYS A 281 20.86 -2.87 -0.96
C LYS A 281 20.39 -1.43 -0.83
N ILE A 282 20.26 -0.97 0.42
CA ILE A 282 19.87 0.40 0.77
C ILE A 282 20.63 0.84 2.02
N LYS A 283 21.05 2.10 2.06
CA LYS A 283 21.69 2.67 3.25
C LYS A 283 20.70 2.67 4.42
N LEU A 284 21.18 2.30 5.60
CA LEU A 284 20.34 2.25 6.81
C LEU A 284 19.69 3.61 7.09
N GLU A 285 20.42 4.71 6.89
CA GLU A 285 19.93 6.07 7.14
C GLU A 285 18.83 6.50 6.15
N THR A 286 18.83 5.98 4.92
CA THR A 286 17.80 6.26 3.90
C THR A 286 16.46 5.65 4.27
N LEU A 287 16.43 4.61 5.11
CA LEU A 287 15.18 4.00 5.60
C LEU A 287 14.49 4.81 6.71
N LEU A 288 15.18 5.78 7.33
CA LEU A 288 14.59 6.61 8.39
C LEU A 288 13.33 7.37 7.94
N PRO A 289 13.36 8.16 6.83
CA PRO A 289 12.18 8.88 6.37
C PRO A 289 11.02 7.95 5.98
N HIS A 290 11.32 6.77 5.45
CA HIS A 290 10.31 5.78 5.09
C HIS A 290 9.55 5.20 6.29
N VAL A 291 10.18 5.19 7.47
CA VAL A 291 9.57 4.69 8.70
C VAL A 291 8.97 5.81 9.55
N TRP A 292 9.63 6.96 9.70
CA TRP A 292 9.22 8.04 10.62
C TRP A 292 8.75 9.33 9.94
N GLY A 293 8.86 9.44 8.61
CA GLY A 293 8.62 10.69 7.88
C GLY A 293 9.88 11.55 7.72
N THR A 294 9.77 12.58 6.87
CA THR A 294 10.87 13.46 6.45
C THR A 294 11.21 14.57 7.44
N GLU A 295 10.43 14.70 8.52
CA GLU A 295 10.64 15.74 9.53
C GLU A 295 12.00 15.61 10.21
N GLU A 296 12.61 16.77 10.44
CA GLU A 296 13.87 16.87 11.16
C GLU A 296 13.74 16.31 12.57
N CYS A 297 14.79 15.64 13.03
CA CYS A 297 14.85 15.12 14.38
C CYS A 297 16.18 15.44 15.04
N SER A 298 16.16 15.60 16.36
CA SER A 298 17.37 15.83 17.14
C SER A 298 18.38 14.69 16.95
N SER A 299 19.66 14.99 17.16
CA SER A 299 20.73 13.98 17.01
C SER A 299 20.55 12.78 17.93
N SER A 300 20.01 12.98 19.15
CA SER A 300 19.66 11.90 20.08
C SER A 300 18.49 11.05 19.58
N ALA A 301 17.43 11.69 19.05
CA ALA A 301 16.30 10.99 18.44
C ALA A 301 16.75 10.18 17.22
N LYS A 302 17.62 10.75 16.37
CA LYS A 302 18.19 10.04 15.21
C LYS A 302 18.96 8.79 15.62
N LYS A 303 19.83 8.87 16.64
CA LYS A 303 20.55 7.70 17.18
C LYS A 303 19.57 6.63 17.70
N SER A 304 18.52 7.03 18.42
CA SER A 304 17.49 6.11 18.92
C SER A 304 16.70 5.44 17.79
N ARG A 305 16.31 6.20 16.76
CA ARG A 305 15.64 5.67 15.55
C ARG A 305 16.53 4.68 14.80
N ILE A 306 17.81 4.97 14.64
CA ILE A 306 18.77 4.04 14.01
C ILE A 306 18.85 2.73 14.79
N ARG A 307 18.97 2.77 16.13
CA ARG A 307 18.97 1.56 16.96
C ARG A 307 17.69 0.75 16.77
N THR A 308 16.53 1.41 16.87
CA THR A 308 15.22 0.80 16.65
C THR A 308 15.07 0.21 15.24
N LEU A 309 15.67 0.85 14.24
CA LEU A 309 15.67 0.38 12.86
C LEU A 309 16.53 -0.88 12.69
N LYS A 310 17.68 -0.98 13.37
CA LYS A 310 18.47 -2.22 13.40
C LYS A 310 17.66 -3.36 13.99
N GLU A 311 16.97 -3.13 15.11
CA GLU A 311 16.07 -4.13 15.72
C GLU A 311 14.93 -4.54 14.77
N ALA A 312 14.35 -3.58 14.04
CA ALA A 312 13.33 -3.85 13.03
C ALA A 312 13.86 -4.71 11.86
N VAL A 313 15.08 -4.45 11.38
CA VAL A 313 15.74 -5.28 10.36
C VAL A 313 15.92 -6.72 10.86
N HIS A 314 16.36 -6.90 12.11
CA HIS A 314 16.51 -8.23 12.70
C HIS A 314 15.15 -8.94 12.87
N ALA A 315 14.10 -8.21 13.26
CA ALA A 315 12.76 -8.77 13.38
C ALA A 315 12.22 -9.26 12.02
N ILE A 316 12.47 -8.51 10.95
CA ILE A 316 12.09 -8.91 9.58
C ILE A 316 12.93 -10.10 9.10
N ALA A 317 14.22 -10.15 9.44
CA ALA A 317 15.09 -11.29 9.14
C ALA A 317 14.61 -12.59 9.78
N GLY A 318 13.90 -12.51 10.90
CA GLY A 318 13.28 -13.66 11.57
C GLY A 318 11.97 -14.14 10.93
N LEU A 319 11.44 -13.43 9.93
CA LEU A 319 10.23 -13.86 9.23
C LEU A 319 10.54 -14.98 8.22
N PRO A 320 9.64 -15.95 8.04
CA PRO A 320 9.82 -17.03 7.05
C PRO A 320 10.08 -16.49 5.64
N GLY A 321 11.14 -16.99 5.00
CA GLY A 321 11.46 -16.72 3.59
C GLY A 321 12.08 -15.34 3.31
N TRP A 322 12.08 -14.44 4.29
CA TRP A 322 12.74 -13.15 4.16
C TRP A 322 14.26 -13.30 4.27
N THR A 323 14.97 -12.65 3.36
CA THR A 323 16.42 -12.54 3.42
C THR A 323 16.74 -11.06 3.67
N CYS A 324 17.00 -10.71 4.93
CA CYS A 324 17.16 -9.33 5.39
C CYS A 324 18.31 -9.25 6.41
N TRP A 325 19.30 -8.39 6.20
CA TRP A 325 20.38 -8.19 7.19
C TRP A 325 21.08 -6.85 7.00
N LEU A 326 21.69 -6.35 8.07
CA LEU A 326 22.60 -5.21 8.01
C LEU A 326 24.04 -5.73 7.86
N ASN A 327 24.77 -5.17 6.91
CA ASN A 327 26.22 -5.31 6.86
C ASN A 327 26.86 -4.09 7.53
N ASP A 328 27.56 -4.31 8.65
CA ASP A 328 28.16 -3.21 9.40
C ASP A 328 29.38 -2.60 8.69
N ALA A 329 30.03 -3.32 7.77
CA ALA A 329 31.21 -2.82 7.05
C ALA A 329 30.87 -1.68 6.07
N ASP A 330 29.74 -1.80 5.36
CA ASP A 330 29.27 -0.79 4.40
C ASP A 330 28.02 -0.03 4.86
N ARG A 331 27.48 -0.36 6.03
CA ARG A 331 26.23 0.18 6.59
C ARG A 331 25.02 0.02 5.68
N MET A 332 25.03 -0.98 4.80
CA MET A 332 23.94 -1.28 3.89
C MET A 332 23.05 -2.38 4.46
N VAL A 333 21.75 -2.13 4.45
CA VAL A 333 20.73 -3.16 4.63
C VAL A 333 20.53 -3.88 3.31
N ARG A 334 20.65 -5.20 3.33
CA ARG A 334 20.44 -6.08 2.18
C ARG A 334 19.11 -6.80 2.38
N VAL A 335 18.25 -6.75 1.37
CA VAL A 335 16.87 -7.25 1.45
C VAL A 335 16.48 -7.98 0.17
N ARG A 336 15.86 -9.15 0.32
CA ARG A 336 15.18 -9.91 -0.73
C ARG A 336 13.88 -10.49 -0.18
N LYS A 337 12.82 -10.42 -0.98
CA LYS A 337 11.49 -10.91 -0.60
C LYS A 337 11.42 -12.44 -0.58
N PRO A 338 10.49 -13.00 0.22
CA PRO A 338 10.13 -14.41 0.15
C PRO A 338 9.67 -14.82 -1.25
N ARG A 339 9.89 -16.10 -1.56
CA ARG A 339 9.20 -16.76 -2.67
C ARG A 339 7.88 -17.31 -2.17
N PHE A 340 6.83 -17.07 -2.94
CA PHE A 340 5.52 -17.66 -2.69
C PHE A 340 5.27 -18.80 -3.68
N VAL A 341 4.56 -19.84 -3.21
CA VAL A 341 4.13 -20.96 -4.07
C VAL A 341 3.37 -20.42 -5.28
N GLY A 342 3.71 -20.91 -6.47
CA GLY A 342 3.09 -20.48 -7.73
C GLY A 342 3.67 -19.19 -8.35
N SER A 343 4.66 -18.55 -7.70
CA SER A 343 5.48 -17.55 -8.39
C SER A 343 6.21 -18.24 -9.54
N PRO A 344 6.30 -17.62 -10.75
CA PRO A 344 7.08 -18.21 -11.83
C PRO A 344 8.49 -18.51 -11.30
N ASP A 345 9.01 -19.68 -11.65
CA ASP A 345 10.42 -20.01 -11.42
C ASP A 345 11.26 -19.02 -12.23
N GLU A 346 11.52 -17.85 -11.65
CA GLU A 346 12.55 -16.97 -12.17
C GLU A 346 13.86 -17.74 -12.03
N ASP A 347 14.42 -18.11 -13.18
CA ASP A 347 15.69 -18.78 -13.29
C ASP A 347 16.71 -18.04 -12.41
N VAL A 348 17.36 -18.82 -11.54
CA VAL A 348 18.38 -18.34 -10.63
C VAL A 348 19.49 -17.68 -11.43
N VAL A 349 19.53 -16.34 -11.46
CA VAL A 349 20.74 -15.63 -11.82
C VAL A 349 21.71 -15.85 -10.66
N THR A 350 22.72 -16.68 -10.93
CA THR A 350 23.92 -16.89 -10.10
C THR A 350 24.55 -15.54 -9.69
N PRO A 351 25.24 -15.49 -8.54
CA PRO A 351 25.57 -14.24 -7.86
C PRO A 351 26.71 -13.52 -8.57
N THR A 352 26.39 -12.47 -9.34
CA THR A 352 27.38 -11.46 -9.75
C THR A 352 26.67 -10.25 -10.34
N ALA A 353 26.39 -9.26 -9.48
CA ALA A 353 26.64 -7.85 -9.72
C ALA A 353 26.00 -7.07 -8.58
N ASP A 354 26.84 -6.31 -7.90
CA ASP A 354 26.50 -5.37 -6.84
C ASP A 354 25.65 -4.21 -7.38
N VAL A 355 24.38 -4.45 -7.73
CA VAL A 355 23.51 -3.37 -8.22
C VAL A 355 23.17 -2.45 -7.05
N VAL A 356 23.88 -1.32 -6.96
CA VAL A 356 23.41 -0.15 -6.21
C VAL A 356 22.27 0.44 -7.03
N THR A 357 21.03 0.07 -6.74
CA THR A 357 19.93 0.93 -7.18
C THR A 357 19.96 2.17 -6.32
N GLU A 358 20.40 3.29 -6.90
CA GLU A 358 20.01 4.59 -6.39
C GLU A 358 18.48 4.63 -6.29
N THR A 359 17.98 5.07 -5.14
CA THR A 359 16.58 5.49 -4.99
C THR A 359 16.23 6.38 -6.17
N PRO A 360 15.12 6.16 -6.92
CA PRO A 360 14.69 7.15 -7.89
C PRO A 360 14.57 8.49 -7.15
N GLY A 361 15.34 9.48 -7.63
CA GLY A 361 15.43 10.80 -7.01
C GLY A 361 14.05 11.41 -6.92
N VAL A 362 13.53 11.50 -5.69
CA VAL A 362 12.40 12.36 -5.37
C VAL A 362 12.98 13.76 -5.30
N ALA A 363 12.70 14.57 -6.32
CA ALA A 363 12.91 16.00 -6.23
C ALA A 363 11.90 16.55 -5.22
N THR A 364 12.30 16.67 -3.95
CA THR A 364 11.67 17.60 -3.02
C THR A 364 12.12 19.00 -3.43
N ASP A 365 11.38 19.63 -4.32
CA ASP A 365 11.47 21.09 -4.45
C ASP A 365 10.80 21.71 -3.22
N THR A 366 11.63 22.33 -2.38
CA THR A 366 11.19 23.33 -1.41
C THR A 366 10.59 24.50 -2.18
N MET A 367 9.27 24.49 -2.37
CA MET A 367 8.56 25.69 -2.82
C MET A 367 8.60 26.73 -1.69
N GLY A 368 9.27 27.84 -1.99
CA GLY A 368 9.42 28.98 -1.11
C GLY A 368 8.09 29.61 -0.72
N VAL A 369 8.08 30.12 0.51
CA VAL A 369 7.04 30.97 1.08
C VAL A 369 6.74 32.13 0.12
N VAL A 370 5.55 32.10 -0.49
CA VAL A 370 4.96 33.29 -1.09
C VAL A 370 4.25 34.03 0.04
N THR A 371 4.91 35.06 0.55
CA THR A 371 4.26 36.12 1.32
C THR A 371 3.29 36.86 0.40
N GLU A 372 1.99 36.76 0.66
CA GLU A 372 1.02 37.74 0.14
C GLU A 372 0.79 38.85 1.17
N PRO A 373 0.50 40.09 0.71
CA PRO A 373 0.48 41.27 1.55
C PRO A 373 -0.83 41.45 2.30
N ASP A 374 -0.74 42.22 3.38
CA ASP A 374 -1.81 42.66 4.25
C ASP A 374 -3.02 43.22 3.47
N HIS A 375 -4.21 42.69 3.76
CA HIS A 375 -5.42 43.49 3.68
C HIS A 375 -6.38 43.20 4.84
N GLU A 376 -6.79 44.31 5.42
CA GLU A 376 -7.62 44.57 6.60
C GLU A 376 -8.82 43.63 6.81
N ALA A 377 -8.99 43.28 8.09
CA ALA A 377 -10.15 42.63 8.63
C ALA A 377 -11.37 43.57 8.68
N GLU A 378 -12.57 43.02 8.54
CA GLU A 378 -13.74 43.32 9.37
C GLU A 378 -14.85 42.25 9.22
N PRO A 379 -15.74 42.11 10.21
CA PRO A 379 -16.26 40.82 10.65
C PRO A 379 -17.73 40.58 10.31
N ASN A 380 -18.12 39.31 10.24
CA ASN A 380 -19.44 38.71 10.58
C ASN A 380 -19.49 37.31 9.95
N GLY A 381 -20.15 36.30 10.49
CA GLY A 381 -21.04 36.17 11.63
C GLY A 381 -21.34 34.67 11.73
N GLY A 382 -21.63 34.18 12.93
CA GLY A 382 -21.68 32.75 13.23
C GLY A 382 -22.66 31.94 12.38
N ALA A 383 -22.26 30.70 12.08
CA ALA A 383 -23.17 29.61 11.75
C ALA A 383 -22.55 28.27 12.18
N ALA A 384 -23.04 27.79 13.32
CA ALA A 384 -23.16 26.42 13.81
C ALA A 384 -22.31 25.31 13.15
N SER A 385 -21.26 24.88 13.87
CA SER A 385 -20.62 23.57 13.76
C SER A 385 -21.40 22.55 14.61
N GLU A 386 -22.55 22.07 14.11
CA GLU A 386 -23.37 21.08 14.85
C GLU A 386 -23.67 19.78 14.08
N ALA A 387 -23.10 19.56 12.88
CA ALA A 387 -23.46 18.42 12.03
C ALA A 387 -22.43 17.27 11.95
N VAL A 388 -21.46 17.18 12.87
CA VAL A 388 -20.47 16.07 12.89
C VAL A 388 -20.63 15.14 14.12
N GLU A 389 -21.41 15.53 15.13
CA GLU A 389 -21.66 14.69 16.31
C GLU A 389 -22.84 13.72 16.16
N ALA A 390 -23.74 13.91 15.19
CA ALA A 390 -24.95 13.10 15.06
C ALA A 390 -24.79 11.82 14.18
N LEU A 391 -23.57 11.36 13.90
CA LEU A 391 -23.34 10.20 13.03
C LEU A 391 -22.37 9.14 13.55
N ILE A 392 -21.90 9.22 14.81
CA ILE A 392 -21.25 8.09 15.52
C ILE A 392 -21.52 8.13 17.03
#